data_AF-A0A1W1CV80-F1
#
_entry.id   AF-A0A1W1CV80-F1
#
_cell.length_a   1.000
_cell.length_b   1.000
_cell.length_c   1.000
_cell.angle_alpha   90.00
_cell.angle_beta   90.00
_cell.angle_gamma   90.00
#
_symmetry.space_group_name_H-M   'P 1'
#
loop_
_entity.id
_entity.type
_entity.pdbx_description
1 polymer ?
#
loop_
_entity_poly.entity_id
_entity_poly.type
_entity_poly.pdbx_seq_one_letter_code
_entity_poly.pdbx_strand_id
1 'polypeptide(L)'
;MKILLITLFAFGLIACESNEDSTYHHSANSAHEAIASAKAENNKTKKLGFEWKSNSKMLKKAMKLAKAGKDAEAIKIANQVRRFAIAGQKQAEVAKSAGPNF
;
A
#
# COMPACT_ATOMS: atom_id res chain seq x y z
N MET A 1 -24.86 47.00 7.27
CA MET A 1 -23.58 47.18 7.99
C MET A 1 -23.55 46.28 9.21
N LYS A 2 -22.68 45.28 9.22
CA LYS A 2 -22.32 44.49 10.40
C LYS A 2 -20.83 44.18 10.29
N ILE A 3 -20.17 44.30 11.43
CA ILE A 3 -18.79 44.73 11.60
C ILE A 3 -17.81 43.58 11.33
N LEU A 4 -16.73 43.92 10.62
CA LEU A 4 -15.49 43.15 10.50
C LEU A 4 -14.92 42.83 11.89
N LEU A 5 -14.60 41.56 12.15
CA LEU A 5 -13.73 41.16 13.26
C LEU A 5 -12.63 40.25 12.72
N ILE A 6 -11.48 40.87 12.46
CA ILE A 6 -10.22 40.23 12.10
C ILE A 6 -9.64 39.64 13.39
N THR A 7 -9.58 38.32 13.51
CA THR A 7 -8.85 37.64 14.58
C THR A 7 -7.49 37.21 14.04
N LEU A 8 -6.47 37.95 14.45
CA LEU A 8 -5.06 37.66 14.21
C LEU A 8 -4.68 36.43 15.04
N PHE A 9 -4.64 35.25 14.43
CA PHE A 9 -4.08 34.05 15.03
C PHE A 9 -2.56 34.08 14.87
N ALA A 10 -1.86 34.58 15.89
CA ALA A 10 -0.43 34.36 16.05
C ALA A 10 -0.22 32.90 16.49
N PHE A 11 0.04 32.01 15.54
CA PHE A 11 0.53 30.66 15.86
C PHE A 11 2.01 30.77 16.22
N GLY A 12 2.29 30.68 17.52
CA GLY A 12 3.65 30.53 18.04
C GLY A 12 4.26 29.23 17.51
N LEU A 13 5.45 29.35 16.89
CA LEU A 13 6.32 28.22 16.60
C LEU A 13 6.89 27.71 17.93
N ILE A 14 6.24 26.70 18.51
CA ILE A 14 6.88 25.85 19.50
C ILE A 14 7.77 24.88 18.71
N ALA A 15 9.08 25.12 18.75
CA ALA A 15 10.06 24.13 18.37
C ALA A 15 10.04 23.00 19.41
N CYS A 16 9.35 21.91 19.10
CA CYS A 16 9.53 20.66 19.82
C CYS A 16 10.76 19.97 19.23
N GLU A 17 11.91 20.17 19.90
CA GLU A 17 13.08 19.33 19.72
C GLU A 17 12.71 17.92 20.20
N SER A 18 12.43 17.03 19.26
CA SER A 18 12.20 15.62 19.51
C SER A 18 13.50 14.86 19.27
N ASN A 19 14.37 14.88 20.27
CA ASN A 19 15.33 13.79 20.47
C ASN A 19 14.61 12.68 21.24
N GLU A 20 13.89 11.81 20.54
CA GLU A 20 13.44 10.53 21.10
C GLU A 20 13.87 9.37 20.22
N ASP A 21 14.98 8.80 20.67
CA ASP A 21 15.27 7.38 20.81
C ASP A 21 14.65 6.41 19.80
N SER A 22 15.56 5.84 19.03
CA SER A 22 15.39 4.69 18.15
C SER A 22 14.91 3.43 18.90
N THR A 23 13.63 3.38 19.24
CA THR A 23 12.94 2.11 19.47
C THR A 23 11.94 1.93 18.34
N TYR A 24 12.44 1.34 17.24
CA TYR A 24 11.65 0.85 16.12
C TYR A 24 10.68 -0.22 16.62
N HIS A 25 9.54 0.20 17.18
CA HIS A 25 8.36 -0.63 17.31
C HIS A 25 7.78 -0.81 15.91
N HIS A 26 8.37 -1.73 15.14
CA HIS A 26 7.89 -2.16 13.83
C HIS A 26 6.52 -2.83 14.02
N SER A 27 5.47 -2.01 13.98
CA SER A 27 4.08 -2.44 13.99
C SER A 27 3.83 -3.49 12.89
N ALA A 28 3.72 -4.75 13.30
CA ALA A 28 2.91 -5.83 12.73
C ALA A 28 2.94 -6.16 11.21
N ASN A 29 3.83 -5.58 10.40
CA ASN A 29 4.06 -6.05 9.03
C ASN A 29 5.51 -5.75 8.60
N SER A 30 6.41 -6.67 8.88
CA SER A 30 7.73 -6.65 8.26
C SER A 30 7.61 -6.60 6.74
N ALA A 31 8.62 -6.04 6.05
CA ALA A 31 8.65 -6.07 4.59
C ALA A 31 8.52 -7.50 4.03
N HIS A 32 9.05 -8.48 4.74
CA HIS A 32 8.93 -9.89 4.39
C HIS A 32 7.47 -10.39 4.43
N GLU A 33 6.73 -10.11 5.51
CA GLU A 33 5.32 -10.47 5.65
C GLU A 33 4.44 -9.78 4.59
N ALA A 34 4.67 -8.49 4.34
CA ALA A 34 3.94 -7.75 3.32
C ALA A 34 4.16 -8.37 1.91
N ILE A 35 5.41 -8.74 1.59
CA ILE A 35 5.76 -9.41 0.33
C ILE A 35 5.11 -10.81 0.27
N ALA A 36 5.13 -11.57 1.35
CA ALA A 36 4.52 -12.89 1.42
C ALA A 36 3.00 -12.83 1.21
N SER A 37 2.32 -11.90 1.88
CA SER A 37 0.89 -11.62 1.71
C SER A 37 0.57 -11.24 0.26
N ALA A 38 1.34 -10.32 -0.33
CA ALA A 38 1.15 -9.90 -1.72
C ALA A 38 1.35 -11.06 -2.72
N LYS A 39 2.35 -11.93 -2.49
CA LYS A 39 2.54 -13.15 -3.29
C LYS A 39 1.36 -14.11 -3.17
N ALA A 40 0.87 -14.34 -1.96
CA ALA A 40 -0.23 -15.26 -1.71
C ALA A 40 -1.50 -14.81 -2.46
N GLU A 41 -1.87 -13.54 -2.34
CA GLU A 41 -3.01 -12.97 -3.08
C GLU A 41 -2.81 -13.02 -4.59
N ASN A 42 -1.62 -12.65 -5.08
CA ASN A 42 -1.33 -12.69 -6.51
C ASN A 42 -1.40 -14.12 -7.08
N ASN A 43 -0.98 -15.13 -6.32
CA ASN A 43 -1.11 -16.53 -6.71
C ASN A 43 -2.57 -16.98 -6.80
N LYS A 44 -3.44 -16.53 -5.88
CA LYS A 44 -4.89 -16.78 -5.98
C LYS A 44 -5.43 -16.17 -7.27
N THR A 45 -5.10 -14.91 -7.56
CA THR A 45 -5.53 -14.23 -8.80
C THR A 45 -5.00 -14.90 -10.06
N LYS A 46 -3.75 -15.39 -10.04
CA LYS A 46 -3.15 -16.11 -11.16
C LYS A 46 -3.91 -17.40 -11.48
N LYS A 47 -4.34 -18.16 -10.47
CA LYS A 47 -5.17 -19.36 -10.65
C LYS A 47 -6.50 -19.06 -11.33
N LEU A 48 -7.01 -17.83 -11.17
CA LEU A 48 -8.24 -17.37 -11.82
C LEU A 48 -8.00 -16.82 -13.24
N GLY A 49 -6.74 -16.59 -13.65
CA GLY A 49 -6.41 -15.99 -14.95
C GLY A 49 -6.49 -14.46 -15.00
N PHE A 50 -6.67 -13.79 -13.86
CA PHE A 50 -6.84 -12.32 -13.78
C PHE A 50 -5.61 -11.59 -13.21
N GLU A 51 -4.43 -12.21 -13.26
CA GLU A 51 -3.19 -11.56 -12.79
C GLU A 51 -2.81 -10.38 -13.69
N TRP A 52 -2.45 -9.26 -13.07
CA TRP A 52 -1.87 -8.14 -13.78
C TRP A 52 -0.41 -8.40 -14.09
N LYS A 53 0.00 -8.31 -15.37
CA LYS A 53 1.36 -8.60 -15.84
C LYS A 53 2.47 -7.86 -15.06
N SER A 54 2.19 -6.65 -14.60
CA SER A 54 3.12 -5.80 -13.83
C SER A 54 3.40 -6.31 -12.41
N ASN A 55 2.48 -7.09 -11.81
CA ASN A 55 2.60 -7.55 -10.42
C ASN A 55 3.89 -8.36 -10.18
N SER A 56 4.26 -9.22 -11.13
CA SER A 56 5.51 -10.01 -11.07
C SER A 56 6.77 -9.14 -10.96
N LYS A 57 6.85 -8.06 -11.75
CA LYS A 57 7.98 -7.10 -11.72
C LYS A 57 7.98 -6.29 -10.42
N MET A 58 6.80 -5.89 -9.96
CA MET A 58 6.65 -5.14 -8.70
C MET A 58 7.06 -5.99 -7.49
N LEU A 59 6.65 -7.25 -7.42
CA LEU A 59 7.10 -8.17 -6.36
C LEU A 59 8.61 -8.36 -6.35
N LYS A 60 9.24 -8.50 -7.53
CA LYS A 60 10.70 -8.54 -7.64
C LYS A 60 11.35 -7.25 -7.14
N LYS A 61 10.76 -6.08 -7.42
CA LYS A 61 11.24 -4.79 -6.92
C LYS A 61 11.11 -4.69 -5.40
N ALA A 62 9.98 -5.09 -4.82
CA ALA A 62 9.78 -5.12 -3.38
C ALA A 62 10.81 -6.01 -2.68
N MET A 63 11.08 -7.21 -3.21
CA MET A 63 12.12 -8.10 -2.67
C MET A 63 13.53 -7.49 -2.73
N LYS A 64 13.87 -6.77 -3.81
CA LYS A 64 15.16 -6.07 -3.91
C LYS A 64 15.28 -4.93 -2.89
N LEU A 65 14.20 -4.19 -2.67
CA LEU A 65 14.18 -3.09 -1.70
C LEU A 65 14.31 -3.61 -0.27
N ALA A 66 13.58 -4.68 0.09
CA ALA A 66 13.70 -5.31 1.40
C ALA A 66 15.13 -5.82 1.66
N LYS A 67 15.75 -6.47 0.66
CA LYS A 67 17.17 -6.89 0.75
C LYS A 67 18.15 -5.74 0.91
N ALA A 68 17.78 -4.54 0.48
CA ALA A 68 18.57 -3.32 0.62
C ALA A 68 18.24 -2.53 1.91
N GLY A 69 17.46 -3.09 2.83
CA GLY A 69 17.01 -2.42 4.06
C GLY A 69 15.96 -1.33 3.84
N LYS A 70 15.44 -1.20 2.61
CA LYS A 70 14.43 -0.19 2.23
C LYS A 70 13.02 -0.71 2.50
N ASP A 71 12.76 -1.07 3.74
CA ASP A 71 11.55 -1.81 4.13
C ASP A 71 10.26 -1.03 3.89
N ALA A 72 10.23 0.27 4.17
CA ALA A 72 9.06 1.11 3.91
C ALA A 72 8.68 1.13 2.42
N GLU A 73 9.67 1.25 1.52
CA GLU A 73 9.44 1.20 0.07
C GLU A 73 8.99 -0.20 -0.37
N ALA A 74 9.59 -1.25 0.20
CA ALA A 74 9.21 -2.63 -0.08
C ALA A 74 7.76 -2.91 0.32
N ILE A 75 7.36 -2.51 1.53
CA ILE A 75 6.00 -2.62 2.07
C ILE A 75 5.01 -1.87 1.17
N LYS A 76 5.33 -0.64 0.75
CA LYS A 76 4.48 0.16 -0.15
C LYS A 76 4.19 -0.57 -1.46
N ILE A 77 5.23 -1.10 -2.11
CA ILE A 77 5.09 -1.83 -3.38
C ILE A 77 4.35 -3.15 -3.18
N ALA A 78 4.67 -3.91 -2.13
CA ALA A 78 3.99 -5.16 -1.82
C ALA A 78 2.49 -4.95 -1.58
N ASN A 79 2.12 -3.95 -0.79
CA ASN A 79 0.72 -3.60 -0.55
C ASN A 79 -0.01 -3.15 -1.83
N GLN A 80 0.68 -2.47 -2.75
CA GLN A 80 0.09 -2.14 -4.04
C GLN A 80 -0.21 -3.39 -4.87
N VAL A 81 0.72 -4.35 -4.93
CA VAL A 81 0.47 -5.64 -5.60
C VAL A 81 -0.69 -6.39 -4.95
N ARG A 82 -0.74 -6.43 -3.62
CA ARG A 82 -1.85 -7.07 -2.88
C ARG A 82 -3.21 -6.48 -3.29
N ARG A 83 -3.31 -5.16 -3.42
CA ARG A 83 -4.55 -4.50 -3.87
C ARG A 83 -4.92 -4.88 -5.30
N PHE A 84 -3.96 -4.89 -6.24
CA PHE A 84 -4.20 -5.31 -7.62
C PHE A 84 -4.62 -6.78 -7.71
N ALA A 85 -3.99 -7.65 -6.92
CA ALA A 85 -4.37 -9.06 -6.85
C ALA A 85 -5.82 -9.24 -6.37
N ILE A 86 -6.21 -8.57 -5.28
CA ILE A 86 -7.59 -8.61 -4.78
C ILE A 86 -8.58 -8.04 -5.81
N ALA A 87 -8.22 -6.95 -6.50
CA ALA A 87 -9.04 -6.40 -7.57
C ALA A 87 -9.23 -7.41 -8.72
N GLY A 88 -8.18 -8.10 -9.13
CA GLY A 88 -8.26 -9.17 -10.14
C GLY A 88 -9.14 -10.34 -9.69
N GLN A 89 -9.09 -10.73 -8.40
CA GLN A 89 -10.01 -11.74 -7.87
C GLN A 89 -11.47 -11.28 -7.97
N LYS A 90 -11.76 -10.03 -7.60
CA LYS A 90 -13.12 -9.45 -7.76
C LYS A 90 -13.54 -9.39 -9.23
N GLN A 91 -12.63 -9.04 -10.14
CA GLN A 91 -12.90 -9.04 -11.57
C GLN A 91 -13.25 -10.45 -12.07
N ALA A 92 -12.57 -11.47 -11.55
CA ALA A 92 -12.90 -12.86 -11.87
C ALA A 92 -14.32 -13.23 -11.42
N GLU A 93 -14.76 -12.78 -10.24
CA GLU A 93 -16.12 -13.01 -9.77
C GLU A 93 -17.16 -12.31 -10.65
N VAL A 94 -16.95 -11.04 -10.99
CA VAL A 94 -17.86 -10.28 -11.87
C VAL A 94 -17.96 -10.92 -13.26
N ALA A 95 -16.84 -11.43 -13.79
CA ALA A 95 -16.81 -12.10 -15.08
C ALA A 95 -17.67 -13.37 -15.12
N LYS A 96 -17.91 -14.05 -13.99
CA LYS A 96 -18.81 -15.23 -13.93
C LYS A 96 -20.27 -14.87 -14.19
N SER A 97 -20.69 -13.68 -13.78
CA SER A 97 -22.06 -13.19 -13.95
C SER A 97 -22.22 -12.22 -15.12
N ALA A 98 -21.13 -11.92 -15.85
CA ALA A 98 -21.17 -11.07 -17.02
C ALA A 98 -21.87 -11.82 -18.16
N GLY A 99 -23.14 -11.51 -18.39
CA GLY A 99 -23.89 -11.95 -19.55
C GLY A 99 -23.39 -11.26 -20.84
N PRO A 100 -23.82 -11.74 -22.01
CA PRO A 100 -23.49 -11.10 -23.27
C PRO A 100 -24.01 -9.65 -23.31
N ASN A 101 -23.12 -8.72 -23.66
CA ASN A 101 -23.48 -7.35 -24.01
C ASN A 101 -23.78 -7.36 -25.52
N PHE A 102 -25.04 -7.24 -25.89
CA PHE A 102 -25.50 -7.10 -27.28
C PHE A 102 -25.70 -5.63 -27.64
#